data_AF-A0A351DPL2-F1
#
_entry.id   AF-A0A351DPL2-F1
#
_cell.length_a   1.000
_cell.length_b   1.000
_cell.length_c   1.000
_cell.angle_alpha   90.00
_cell.angle_beta   90.00
_cell.angle_gamma   90.00
#
_symmetry.space_group_name_H-M   'P 1'
#
loop_
_entity.id
_entity.type
_entity.pdbx_description
1 polymer ?
#
loop_
_entity_poly.entity_id
_entity_poly.type
_entity_poly.pdbx_seq_one_letter_code
_entity_poly.pdbx_strand_id
1 'polypeptide(L)' 'MGMTRRPLGQTDLLLSPIGLGTVKIGRNTDVKYPEGFELPSDQVVVDLLKLAASLGINCLDTAPA' A
#
# COMPACT_ATOMS: atom_id res chain seq x y z
N MET A 1 5.39 -12.93 15.23
CA MET A 1 5.83 -13.78 14.09
C MET A 1 5.77 -12.90 12.85
N GLY A 2 6.88 -12.74 12.13
CA GLY A 2 6.95 -11.85 10.96
C GLY A 2 6.40 -12.49 9.69
N MET A 3 5.97 -11.67 8.74
CA MET A 3 5.50 -12.10 7.43
C MET A 3 6.65 -12.68 6.59
N THR A 4 6.48 -13.88 6.03
CA THR A 4 7.48 -14.52 5.16
C THR A 4 7.53 -13.84 3.79
N ARG A 5 8.72 -13.34 3.39
CA ARG A 5 8.94 -12.70 2.08
C ARG A 5 9.18 -13.73 0.98
N ARG A 6 8.86 -13.37 -0.26
CA ARG A 6 8.97 -14.20 -1.47
C ARG A 6 9.72 -13.45 -2.57
N PRO A 7 10.47 -14.14 -3.43
CA PRO A 7 11.14 -13.51 -4.56
C PRO A 7 10.12 -12.98 -5.58
N LEU A 8 10.35 -11.78 -6.10
CA LEU A 8 9.61 -11.26 -7.25
C LEU A 8 10.31 -11.70 -8.54
N GLY A 9 9.98 -12.89 -9.02
CA GLY A 9 10.57 -13.44 -10.25
C GLY A 9 12.09 -13.48 -10.21
N GLN A 10 12.75 -12.91 -11.23
CA GLN A 10 14.20 -12.86 -11.39
C GLN A 10 14.81 -11.49 -11.02
N THR A 11 14.11 -10.70 -10.20
CA THR A 11 14.51 -9.32 -9.88
C THR A 11 15.40 -9.20 -8.65
N ASP A 12 15.72 -10.31 -7.99
CA ASP A 12 16.39 -10.38 -6.68
C ASP A 12 15.66 -9.66 -5.52
N LEU A 13 14.46 -9.12 -5.76
CA LEU A 13 13.63 -8.49 -4.75
C LEU A 13 12.90 -9.54 -3.91
N LEU A 14 12.95 -9.39 -2.58
CA LEU A 14 12.17 -10.17 -1.64
C LEU A 14 11.01 -9.33 -1.10
N LEU A 15 9.79 -9.65 -1.49
CA LEU A 15 8.59 -8.90 -1.14
C LEU A 15 7.67 -9.66 -0.19
N SER A 16 6.95 -8.94 0.64
CA SER A 16 5.80 -9.47 1.36
C SER A 16 4.75 -10.01 0.38
N PRO A 17 4.05 -11.11 0.70
CA PRO A 17 2.95 -11.63 -0.13
C PRO A 17 1.78 -10.64 -0.27
N ILE A 18 1.74 -9.58 0.53
CA ILE A 18 0.78 -8.47 0.46
C ILE A 18 1.56 -7.19 0.19
N GLY A 19 1.11 -6.39 -0.78
CA GLY A 19 1.55 -5.01 -1.00
C GLY A 19 0.47 -4.01 -0.59
N LEU A 20 0.87 -2.79 -0.25
CA LEU A 20 -0.06 -1.70 0.07
C LEU A 20 -0.29 -0.83 -1.16
N GLY A 21 -1.49 -0.89 -1.73
CA GLY A 21 -1.92 0.01 -2.81
C GLY A 21 -2.26 1.41 -2.29
N THR A 22 -1.81 2.46 -2.98
CA THR A 22 -1.89 3.86 -2.50
C THR A 22 -2.95 4.71 -3.20
N VAL A 23 -3.82 4.14 -4.04
CA VAL A 23 -4.84 4.90 -4.80
C VAL A 23 -5.70 5.79 -3.91
N LYS A 24 -6.18 5.26 -2.77
CA LYS A 24 -7.05 5.99 -1.85
C LYS A 24 -6.33 7.08 -1.02
N ILE A 25 -5.02 7.25 -1.22
CA ILE A 25 -4.24 8.33 -0.59
C ILE A 25 -4.21 9.57 -1.48
N GLY A 26 -4.10 9.38 -2.80
CA GLY A 26 -3.82 10.48 -3.74
C GLY A 26 -5.04 11.05 -4.46
N ARG A 27 -6.13 10.28 -4.61
CA ARG A 27 -7.32 10.73 -5.35
C ARG A 27 -8.61 10.04 -4.91
N ASN A 28 -9.70 10.78 -4.91
CA ASN A 28 -11.06 10.29 -4.68
C ASN A 28 -12.02 10.63 -5.83
N THR A 29 -11.55 11.31 -6.88
CA THR A 29 -12.27 11.56 -8.14
C THR A 29 -11.75 10.63 -9.24
N ASP A 30 -12.56 10.41 -10.28
CA ASP A 30 -12.22 9.57 -11.46
C ASP A 30 -11.78 8.13 -11.13
N VAL A 31 -12.32 7.60 -10.04
CA VAL A 31 -12.08 6.23 -9.57
C VAL A 31 -13.34 5.37 -9.71
N LYS A 32 -13.17 4.13 -10.17
CA LYS A 32 -14.27 3.15 -10.35
C LYS A 32 -14.66 2.50 -9.02
N TYR A 33 -15.17 3.29 -8.07
CA TYR A 33 -15.77 2.77 -6.85
C TYR A 33 -17.27 3.09 -6.80
N PRO A 34 -18.12 2.16 -6.33
CA PRO A 34 -19.57 2.36 -6.26
C PRO A 34 -19.97 3.43 -5.22
N GLU A 35 -19.10 3.69 -4.25
CA GLU A 35 -19.29 4.68 -3.20
C GLU A 35 -18.11 5.66 -3.20
N GLY A 36 -18.41 6.93 -2.92
CA GLY A 36 -17.39 7.96 -2.69
C GLY A 36 -16.64 7.72 -1.39
N PHE A 37 -15.42 8.26 -1.29
CA PHE A 37 -14.63 8.23 -0.07
C PHE A 37 -13.83 9.53 0.08
N GLU A 38 -13.49 9.85 1.31
CA GLU A 38 -12.62 10.98 1.63
C GLU A 38 -11.16 10.57 1.59
N LEU A 39 -10.30 11.51 1.22
CA LEU A 39 -8.86 11.31 1.32
C LEU A 39 -8.44 11.31 2.79
N PRO A 40 -7.57 10.36 3.21
CA PRO A 40 -7.03 10.35 4.56
C PRO A 40 -6.15 11.59 4.78
N SER A 41 -6.09 12.08 6.02
CA SER A 41 -5.09 13.08 6.38
C SER A 41 -3.68 12.48 6.36
N ASP A 42 -2.66 13.32 6.23
CA ASP A 42 -1.25 12.90 6.27
C ASP A 42 -0.93 12.06 7.51
N GLN A 43 -1.49 12.41 8.66
CA GLN A 43 -1.29 11.66 9.90
C GLN A 43 -1.83 10.23 9.81
N VAL A 44 -3.03 10.06 9.23
CA VAL A 44 -3.64 8.73 9.01
C VAL A 44 -2.77 7.91 8.05
N VAL A 45 -2.23 8.54 7.00
CA VAL A 45 -1.32 7.87 6.06
C VAL A 45 -0.05 7.40 6.76
N VAL A 46 0.58 8.27 7.57
CA VAL A 46 1.78 7.93 8.34
C VAL A 46 1.53 6.75 9.27
N ASP A 47 0.40 6.75 9.97
CA ASP A 47 0.06 5.69 10.92
C ASP A 47 -0.26 4.36 10.20
N LEU A 48 -0.90 4.42 9.03
CA LEU A 48 -1.12 3.26 8.17
C LEU A 48 0.21 2.66 7.68
N LEU A 49 1.16 3.49 7.25
CA LEU A 49 2.48 3.04 6.79
C LEU A 49 3.28 2.39 7.94
N LYS A 50 3.24 2.97 9.14
CA LYS A 50 3.87 2.38 10.34
C LYS A 50 3.26 1.02 10.67
N LEU A 51 1.93 0.91 10.61
CA LEU A 51 1.23 -0.35 10.85
C LEU A 51 1.60 -1.40 9.78
N ALA A 52 1.62 -1.03 8.50
CA ALA A 52 2.02 -1.93 7.42
C ALA A 52 3.46 -2.45 7.64
N ALA A 53 4.39 -1.57 7.99
CA ALA A 53 5.77 -1.93 8.30
C ALA A 53 5.87 -2.87 9.52
N SER A 54 5.12 -2.62 10.59
CA SER A 54 5.12 -3.49 11.79
C SER A 54 4.53 -4.87 11.53
N LEU A 55 3.60 -4.98 10.58
CA LEU A 55 3.05 -6.26 10.08
C LEU A 55 4.00 -6.98 9.12
N GLY A 56 5.09 -6.34 8.69
CA GLY A 56 6.09 -6.91 7.79
C GLY A 56 5.83 -6.70 6.30
N ILE A 57 4.92 -5.79 5.93
CA ILE A 57 4.71 -5.37 4.55
C ILE A 57 5.89 -4.49 4.12
N ASN A 58 6.45 -4.74 2.93
CA ASN A 58 7.59 -3.99 2.39
C ASN A 58 7.42 -3.55 0.93
N CYS A 59 6.20 -3.59 0.40
CA CYS A 59 5.89 -3.17 -0.96
C CYS A 59 4.76 -2.14 -0.94
N LEU A 60 4.98 -1.02 -1.62
CA LEU A 60 3.99 0.02 -1.89
C LEU A 60 3.71 0.05 -3.40
N ASP A 61 2.44 0.07 -3.78
CA ASP A 61 1.99 0.12 -5.17
C ASP A 61 1.31 1.47 -5.46
N THR A 62 1.83 2.21 -6.45
CA THR A 62 1.41 3.58 -6.77
C THR A 62 1.48 3.84 -8.28
N ALA A 63 0.86 4.93 -8.76
CA ALA A 63 0.86 5.33 -10.16
C ALA A 63 0.75 6.86 -10.34
N PRO A 64 1.17 7.44 -11.49
CA PRO A 64 1.07 8.88 -11.76
C PRO A 64 -0.33 9.45 -12.01
N ALA A 65 -1.34 8.60 -12.20
CA ALA A 65 -2.66 8.95 -12.73
C ALA A 65 -3.62 9.59 -11.70
#